data_AF-A0A562HLL3-F1
#
_entry.id   AF-A0A562HLL3-F1
#
_cell.length_a   1.000
_cell.length_b   1.000
_cell.length_c   1.000
_cell.angle_alpha   90.00
_cell.angle_beta   90.00
_cell.angle_gamma   90.00
#
_symmetry.space_group_name_H-M   'P 1'
#
loop_
_entity.id
_entity.type
_entity.pdbx_description
1 polymer ?
#
loop_
_entity_poly.entity_id
_entity_poly.type
_entity_poly.pdbx_seq_one_letter_code
_entity_poly.pdbx_strand_id
1 'polypeptide(L)'
;MAGIQQLLAENYPDHTIYMDLHPEHLARPSFMIELVTADRSPVNCRTVRETVYFTITCFDITGDEPDNTANLLLTQQSVLDLFRAGYLSVQDRNISVAASPGGRNADQAYVDLQFEYFEDCSDGQDITPLMKEVYTAIKEE
;
A
#
# COMPACT_ATOMS: atom_id res chain seq x y z
N MET A 1 -0.60 1.54 -5.99
CA MET A 1 -0.13 2.95 -6.06
C MET A 1 -1.16 3.89 -6.67
N ALA A 2 -1.66 3.67 -7.90
CA ALA A 2 -2.56 4.63 -8.58
C ALA A 2 -3.80 5.07 -7.76
N GLY A 3 -4.43 4.16 -7.00
CA GLY A 3 -5.57 4.52 -6.14
C GLY A 3 -5.22 5.49 -5.00
N ILE A 4 -4.01 5.36 -4.41
CA ILE A 4 -3.54 6.29 -3.37
C ILE A 4 -3.31 7.67 -3.98
N GLN A 5 -2.64 7.72 -5.13
CA GLN A 5 -2.40 8.96 -5.86
C GLN A 5 -3.72 9.66 -6.21
N GLN A 6 -4.70 8.92 -6.74
CA GLN A 6 -6.01 9.47 -7.08
C GLN A 6 -6.71 10.05 -5.85
N LEU A 7 -6.75 9.30 -4.74
CA LEU A 7 -7.38 9.76 -3.50
C LEU A 7 -6.72 11.05 -2.98
N LEU A 8 -5.39 11.12 -3.01
CA LEU A 8 -4.66 12.32 -2.62
C LEU A 8 -4.92 13.49 -3.58
N ALA A 9 -4.92 13.26 -4.89
CA ALA A 9 -5.15 14.32 -5.88
C ALA A 9 -6.57 14.90 -5.81
N GLU A 10 -7.58 14.09 -5.48
CA GLU A 10 -8.96 14.53 -5.31
C GLU A 10 -9.13 15.43 -4.06
N ASN A 11 -8.39 15.16 -2.98
CA ASN A 11 -8.48 15.91 -1.72
C ASN A 11 -7.47 17.07 -1.64
N TYR A 12 -6.37 16.99 -2.37
CA TYR A 12 -5.28 17.97 -2.40
C TYR A 12 -4.87 18.32 -3.83
N PRO A 13 -5.75 18.98 -4.61
CA PRO A 13 -5.50 19.27 -6.03
C PRO A 13 -4.31 20.22 -6.25
N ASP A 14 -3.98 21.05 -5.26
CA ASP A 14 -2.87 22.01 -5.32
C ASP A 14 -1.52 21.42 -4.90
N HIS A 15 -1.46 20.14 -4.51
CA HIS A 15 -0.25 19.48 -4.03
C HIS A 15 0.36 18.61 -5.12
N THR A 16 1.67 18.72 -5.32
CA THR A 16 2.40 17.78 -6.18
C THR A 16 2.50 16.41 -5.49
N ILE A 17 2.28 15.33 -6.24
CA ILE A 17 2.38 13.96 -5.72
C ILE A 17 3.50 13.24 -6.47
N TYR A 18 4.53 12.81 -5.72
CA TYR A 18 5.68 12.06 -6.22
C TYR A 18 5.52 10.56 -5.89
N MET A 19 6.08 9.70 -6.73
CA MET A 19 6.06 8.24 -6.56
C MET A 19 7.47 7.67 -6.70
N ASP A 20 7.91 6.86 -5.73
CA ASP A 20 9.13 6.02 -5.71
C ASP A 20 10.50 6.71 -5.97
N LEU A 21 10.51 7.99 -6.37
CA LEU A 21 11.69 8.74 -6.71
C LEU A 21 11.67 10.07 -5.94
N HIS A 22 12.73 10.31 -5.18
CA HIS A 22 12.96 11.60 -4.56
C HIS A 22 13.35 12.61 -5.65
N PRO A 23 12.53 13.64 -5.91
CA PRO A 23 12.84 14.61 -6.95
C PRO A 23 14.05 15.46 -6.55
N GLU A 24 14.88 15.86 -7.53
CA GLU A 24 15.99 16.80 -7.29
C GLU A 24 15.48 18.16 -6.76
N HIS A 25 14.28 18.55 -7.19
CA HIS A 25 13.58 19.74 -6.72
C HIS A 25 12.21 19.34 -6.16
N LEU A 26 12.10 19.39 -4.84
CA LEU A 26 10.87 19.08 -4.13
C LEU A 26 9.97 20.32 -4.05
N ALA A 27 8.86 20.31 -4.78
CA ALA A 27 7.84 21.33 -4.66
C ALA A 27 7.20 21.25 -3.27
N ARG A 28 6.82 22.39 -2.69
CA ARG A 28 6.10 22.45 -1.41
C ARG A 28 4.86 23.33 -1.58
N PRO A 29 3.69 22.90 -1.10
CA PRO A 29 3.44 21.64 -0.39
C PRO A 29 3.34 20.45 -1.36
N SER A 30 3.72 19.26 -0.91
CA SER A 30 3.69 18.03 -1.72
C SER A 30 3.58 16.76 -0.89
N PHE A 31 3.27 15.66 -1.57
CA PHE A 31 3.29 14.31 -1.03
C PHE A 31 4.27 13.44 -1.81
N MET A 32 4.88 12.48 -1.13
CA MET A 32 5.67 11.42 -1.75
C MET A 32 5.16 10.08 -1.27
N ILE A 33 4.85 9.19 -2.20
CA ILE A 33 4.38 7.84 -1.93
C ILE A 33 5.52 6.87 -2.25
N GLU A 34 5.88 6.03 -1.28
CA GLU A 34 6.97 5.07 -1.41
C GLU A 34 6.46 3.67 -1.09
N LEU A 35 6.76 2.70 -1.94
CA LEU A 35 6.62 1.29 -1.60
C LEU A 35 7.74 0.89 -0.63
N VAL A 36 7.37 0.52 0.59
CA VAL A 36 8.32 0.05 1.60
C VAL A 36 8.67 -1.41 1.37
N THR A 37 7.65 -2.25 1.28
CA THR A 37 7.80 -3.69 1.04
C THR A 37 6.48 -4.31 0.61
N ALA A 38 6.56 -5.50 0.03
CA ALA A 38 5.41 -6.34 -0.26
C ALA A 38 5.73 -7.78 0.15
N ASP A 39 4.82 -8.40 0.89
CA ASP A 39 4.87 -9.80 1.26
C ASP A 39 3.76 -10.57 0.56
N ARG A 40 4.12 -11.75 0.06
CA ARG A 40 3.19 -12.70 -0.56
C ARG A 40 3.26 -14.02 0.19
N SER A 41 2.11 -14.51 0.65
CA SER A 41 2.01 -15.80 1.32
C SER A 41 0.90 -16.67 0.74
N PRO A 42 1.11 -18.00 0.60
CA PRO A 42 0.06 -18.90 0.13
C PRO A 42 -1.01 -19.08 1.21
N VAL A 43 -2.27 -18.99 0.83
CA VAL A 43 -3.43 -19.28 1.69
C VAL A 43 -3.94 -20.69 1.43
N ASN A 44 -3.99 -21.08 0.15
CA ASN A 44 -4.26 -22.43 -0.32
C ASN A 44 -3.63 -22.62 -1.71
N CYS A 45 -3.86 -23.77 -2.37
CA CYS A 45 -3.28 -24.09 -3.68
C CYS A 45 -3.70 -23.15 -4.83
N ARG A 46 -4.71 -22.30 -4.63
CA ARG A 46 -5.26 -21.39 -5.63
C ARG A 46 -5.36 -19.94 -5.15
N THR A 47 -4.99 -19.65 -3.91
CA THR A 47 -5.14 -18.29 -3.36
C THR A 47 -3.87 -17.88 -2.65
N VAL A 48 -3.38 -16.68 -2.99
CA VAL A 48 -2.31 -16.00 -2.26
C VAL A 48 -2.88 -14.79 -1.55
N ARG A 49 -2.29 -14.48 -0.40
CA ARG A 49 -2.48 -13.22 0.29
C ARG A 49 -1.30 -12.31 -0.05
N GLU A 50 -1.62 -11.06 -0.33
CA GLU A 50 -0.67 -9.98 -0.57
C GLU A 50 -0.82 -8.96 0.55
N THR A 51 0.29 -8.66 1.20
CA THR A 51 0.38 -7.55 2.18
C THR A 51 1.37 -6.53 1.66
N VAL A 52 0.91 -5.31 1.40
CA VAL A 52 1.74 -4.26 0.78
C VAL A 52 1.82 -3.06 1.69
N TYR A 53 3.04 -2.58 1.94
CA TYR A 53 3.31 -1.47 2.83
C TYR A 53 3.77 -0.26 2.03
N PHE A 54 3.10 0.87 2.24
CA PHE A 54 3.50 2.16 1.68
C PHE A 54 3.75 3.17 2.79
N THR A 55 4.60 4.16 2.53
CA THR A 55 4.70 5.36 3.35
C THR A 55 4.34 6.56 2.49
N ILE A 56 3.48 7.43 3.02
CA ILE A 56 3.21 8.77 2.48
C ILE A 56 4.00 9.77 3.32
N THR A 57 4.96 10.44 2.68
CA THR A 57 5.65 11.58 3.27
C THR A 57 4.92 12.86 2.88
N CYS A 58 4.48 13.63 3.87
CA CYS A 58 3.84 14.93 3.71
C CYS A 58 4.91 16.02 3.86
N PHE A 59 5.04 16.89 2.86
CA PHE A 59 5.91 18.06 2.89
C PHE A 59 5.06 19.32 2.89
N ASP A 60 5.21 20.14 3.91
CA ASP A 60 4.52 21.42 4.02
C ASP A 60 5.44 22.59 3.63
N ILE A 61 4.84 23.76 3.42
CA ILE A 61 5.55 25.02 3.19
C ILE A 61 6.36 25.34 4.45
N THR A 62 7.69 25.26 4.33
CA THR A 62 8.60 25.69 5.39
C THR A 62 8.81 27.20 5.28
N GLY A 63 8.09 27.96 6.10
CA GLY A 63 8.57 29.26 6.57
C GLY A 63 9.44 29.08 7.82
N ASP A 64 10.27 30.07 8.16
CA ASP A 64 11.09 30.10 9.40
C ASP A 64 10.25 30.27 10.69
N GLU A 65 8.93 30.16 10.58
CA GLU A 65 7.98 30.41 11.66
C GLU A 65 7.66 29.10 12.42
N PRO A 66 7.60 29.13 13.77
CA PRO A 66 7.31 27.96 14.60
C PRO A 66 5.90 27.36 14.39
N ASP A 67 5.01 28.07 13.71
CA ASP A 67 3.63 27.63 13.41
C ASP A 67 3.56 26.50 12.36
N ASN A 68 4.63 26.26 11.60
CA ASN A 68 4.62 25.25 10.52
C ASN A 68 4.56 23.81 11.01
N THR A 69 5.02 23.52 12.24
CA THR A 69 4.91 22.16 12.80
C THR A 69 3.47 21.78 13.14
N ALA A 70 2.59 22.76 13.42
CA ALA A 70 1.18 22.53 13.66
C ALA A 70 0.43 22.20 12.36
N ASN A 71 0.72 22.92 11.27
CA ASN A 71 0.13 22.64 9.96
C ASN A 71 0.48 21.25 9.46
N LEU A 72 1.75 20.86 9.61
CA LEU A 72 2.22 19.53 9.24
C LEU A 72 1.50 18.40 10.03
N LEU A 73 1.16 18.63 11.30
CA LEU A 73 0.35 17.70 12.10
C LEU A 73 -1.09 17.61 11.58
N LEU A 74 -1.69 18.75 11.26
CA LEU A 74 -3.05 18.80 10.71
C LEU A 74 -3.12 18.11 9.35
N THR A 75 -2.11 18.30 8.50
CA THR A 75 -1.97 17.61 7.22
C THR A 75 -1.84 16.09 7.42
N GLN A 76 -0.96 15.65 8.34
CA GLN A 76 -0.83 14.22 8.67
C GLN A 76 -2.17 13.62 9.12
N GLN A 77 -2.87 14.30 10.04
CA GLN A 77 -4.16 13.84 10.54
C GLN A 77 -5.21 13.79 9.43
N SER A 78 -5.24 14.80 8.57
CA SER A 78 -6.18 14.88 7.46
C SER A 78 -5.93 13.78 6.43
N VAL A 79 -4.66 13.43 6.16
CA VAL A 79 -4.30 12.28 5.32
C VAL A 79 -4.72 10.96 5.97
N LEU A 80 -4.53 10.78 7.28
CA LEU A 80 -5.03 9.60 8.00
C LEU A 80 -6.54 9.45 7.87
N ASP A 81 -7.27 10.57 7.97
CA ASP A 81 -8.73 10.59 7.90
C ASP A 81 -9.26 10.16 6.51
N LEU A 82 -8.49 10.33 5.43
CA LEU A 82 -8.83 9.81 4.10
C LEU A 82 -8.94 8.28 4.08
N PHE A 83 -8.18 7.59 4.93
CA PHE A 83 -8.17 6.13 5.02
C PHE A 83 -9.04 5.59 6.16
N ARG A 84 -9.77 6.45 6.87
CA ARG A 84 -10.58 6.08 8.05
C ARG A 84 -11.67 5.05 7.75
N ALA A 85 -12.10 4.95 6.49
CA ALA A 85 -13.05 3.92 6.06
C ALA A 85 -12.51 2.48 6.20
N GLY A 86 -11.19 2.31 6.30
CA GLY A 86 -10.54 1.00 6.40
C GLY A 86 -10.45 0.24 5.07
N TYR A 87 -10.84 0.88 3.96
CA TYR A 87 -10.66 0.34 2.61
C TYR A 87 -10.41 1.47 1.60
N LEU A 88 -9.78 1.11 0.49
CA LEU A 88 -9.58 1.96 -0.68
C LEU A 88 -10.27 1.32 -1.89
N SER A 89 -11.17 2.07 -2.52
CA SER A 89 -11.81 1.65 -3.76
C SER A 89 -10.86 1.86 -4.94
N VAL A 90 -10.56 0.79 -5.66
CA VAL A 90 -9.74 0.80 -6.88
C VAL A 90 -10.51 0.04 -7.95
N GLN A 91 -11.00 0.77 -8.95
CA GLN A 91 -11.90 0.24 -9.99
C GLN A 91 -13.15 -0.42 -9.38
N ASP A 92 -13.31 -1.73 -9.55
CA ASP A 92 -14.42 -2.55 -9.06
C ASP A 92 -14.12 -3.26 -7.72
N ARG A 93 -12.95 -2.99 -7.11
CA ARG A 93 -12.48 -3.66 -5.88
C ARG A 93 -12.38 -2.68 -4.72
N ASN A 94 -12.68 -3.16 -3.51
CA ASN A 94 -12.40 -2.48 -2.26
C ASN A 94 -11.27 -3.23 -1.55
N ILE A 95 -10.10 -2.61 -1.47
CA ILE A 95 -8.91 -3.19 -0.86
C ILE A 95 -8.83 -2.73 0.58
N SER A 96 -8.69 -3.67 1.53
CA SER A 96 -8.51 -3.34 2.94
C SER A 96 -7.26 -2.49 3.13
N VAL A 97 -7.36 -1.42 3.90
CA VAL A 97 -6.24 -0.54 4.24
C VAL A 97 -6.27 -0.16 5.71
N ALA A 98 -5.14 -0.28 6.38
CA ALA A 98 -4.89 0.31 7.68
C ALA A 98 -3.90 1.47 7.52
N ALA A 99 -4.18 2.60 8.15
CA ALA A 99 -3.31 3.77 8.15
C ALA A 99 -2.88 4.10 9.58
N SER A 100 -1.61 4.46 9.76
CA SER A 100 -1.05 4.82 11.06
C SER A 100 -0.05 5.97 10.94
N PRO A 101 0.12 6.79 12.00
CA PRO A 101 1.15 7.81 12.01
C PRO A 101 2.55 7.16 12.05
N GLY A 102 3.38 7.42 11.04
CA GLY A 102 4.77 6.95 10.95
C GLY A 102 5.78 7.86 11.67
N GLY A 103 5.28 8.82 12.44
CA GLY A 103 6.11 9.84 13.11
C GLY A 103 6.27 11.12 12.29
N ARG A 104 7.18 11.99 12.72
CA ARG A 104 7.42 13.32 12.15
C ARG A 104 8.88 13.74 12.35
N ASN A 105 9.38 14.51 11.39
CA ASN A 105 10.60 15.29 11.47
C ASN A 105 10.27 16.79 11.42
N ALA A 106 11.30 17.65 11.41
CA ALA A 106 11.10 19.11 11.45
C ALA A 106 10.26 19.64 10.29
N ASP A 107 10.36 19.03 9.11
CA ASP A 107 9.74 19.50 7.86
C ASP A 107 8.89 18.42 7.14
N GLN A 108 8.69 17.27 7.80
CA GLN A 108 8.07 16.08 7.21
C GLN A 108 7.19 15.35 8.22
N ALA A 109 6.05 14.84 7.76
CA ALA A 109 5.22 13.91 8.51
C ALA A 109 4.99 12.64 7.69
N TYR A 110 4.97 11.51 8.37
CA TYR A 110 4.87 10.20 7.73
C TYR A 110 3.53 9.55 8.05
N VAL A 111 2.88 8.98 7.04
CA VAL A 111 1.70 8.12 7.20
C VAL A 111 2.04 6.77 6.60
N ASP A 112 2.02 5.75 7.45
CA ASP A 112 2.25 4.37 7.01
C ASP A 112 0.92 3.73 6.67
N LEU A 113 0.87 3.08 5.51
CA LEU A 113 -0.28 2.36 4.98
C LEU A 113 0.06 0.89 4.83
N GLN A 114 -0.84 0.04 5.30
CA GLN A 114 -0.79 -1.40 5.09
C GLN A 114 -2.04 -1.82 4.32
N PHE A 115 -1.85 -2.39 3.15
CA PHE A 115 -2.92 -2.99 2.34
C PHE A 115 -2.87 -4.51 2.48
N GLU A 116 -4.04 -5.13 2.57
CA GLU A 116 -4.19 -6.60 2.49
C GLU A 116 -5.24 -6.96 1.45
N TYR A 117 -4.89 -7.88 0.54
CA TYR A 117 -5.83 -8.45 -0.43
C TYR A 117 -5.47 -9.89 -0.80
N PHE A 118 -6.41 -10.56 -1.46
CA PHE A 118 -6.27 -11.94 -1.91
C PHE A 118 -6.32 -11.97 -3.43
N GLU A 119 -5.42 -12.75 -4.03
CA GLU A 119 -5.36 -13.01 -5.47
C GLU A 119 -5.55 -14.50 -5.74
N ASP A 120 -6.30 -14.79 -6.79
CA ASP A 120 -6.45 -16.14 -7.33
C ASP A 120 -5.23 -16.46 -8.21
N CYS A 121 -4.67 -17.66 -8.06
CA CYS A 121 -3.54 -18.16 -8.84
C CYS A 121 -3.95 -19.22 -9.89
N SER A 122 -5.25 -19.35 -10.19
CA SER A 122 -5.82 -20.37 -11.06
C SER A 122 -5.46 -20.27 -12.56
N ASP A 123 -4.65 -19.29 -12.97
CA ASP A 123 -4.13 -19.18 -14.35
C ASP A 123 -3.19 -20.32 -14.77
N GLY A 124 -2.76 -21.16 -13.81
CA GLY A 124 -2.14 -22.45 -14.14
C GLY A 124 -3.21 -23.49 -14.45
N GLN A 125 -3.40 -23.83 -15.74
CA GLN A 125 -4.07 -25.09 -16.09
C GLN A 125 -3.43 -26.22 -15.29
N ASP A 126 -4.24 -26.91 -14.48
CA ASP A 126 -3.82 -28.11 -13.77
C ASP A 126 -3.55 -29.22 -14.79
N ILE A 127 -2.34 -29.22 -15.35
CA ILE A 127 -1.82 -30.26 -16.22
C ILE A 127 -1.31 -31.46 -15.43
N THR A 128 -1.46 -31.46 -14.10
CA THR A 128 -1.01 -32.56 -13.27
C THR A 128 -1.81 -33.80 -13.66
N PRO A 129 -1.17 -34.84 -14.21
CA PRO A 129 -1.90 -36.05 -14.55
C PRO A 129 -2.52 -36.64 -13.29
N LEU A 130 -3.82 -36.97 -13.33
CA LEU A 130 -4.47 -37.70 -12.24
C LEU A 130 -3.61 -38.91 -11.87
N MET A 131 -3.34 -39.08 -10.57
CA MET A 131 -2.69 -40.29 -10.06
C MET A 131 -3.40 -41.52 -10.62
N LYS A 132 -2.66 -42.38 -11.31
CA LYS A 132 -3.17 -43.67 -11.77
C LYS A 132 -3.12 -44.66 -10.62
N GLU A 133 -4.12 -45.54 -10.55
CA GLU A 133 -4.13 -46.66 -9.60
C GLU A 133 -2.86 -47.50 -9.76
N VAL A 134 -2.11 -47.67 -8.67
CA VAL A 134 -0.95 -48.57 -8.62
C VAL A 134 -1.41 -49.87 -7.99
N TYR A 135 -1.54 -50.91 -8.82
CA TYR A 135 -1.75 -52.27 -8.35
C TYR A 135 -0.40 -52.88 -7.94
N THR A 136 -0.08 -52.89 -6.65
CA THR A 136 1.09 -53.62 -6.13
C THR A 136 0.74 -55.08 -5.91
N ALA A 137 1.33 -55.98 -6.71
CA ALA A 137 1.35 -57.40 -6.41
C ALA A 137 2.46 -57.67 -5.38
N ILE A 138 2.08 -57.89 -4.13
CA ILE A 138 3.01 -58.37 -3.10
C ILE A 138 3.31 -59.83 -3.42
N LYS A 139 4.58 -60.14 -3.74
CA LYS A 139 5.07 -61.52 -3.72
C LYS A 139 5.65 -61.77 -2.34
N GLU A 140 5.03 -62.70 -1.61
CA GLU A 140 5.64 -63.30 -0.42
C GLU A 140 6.76 -64.24 -0.87
N GLU A 141 7.94 -64.11 -0.26
CA GLU A 141 9.04 -65.10 -0.29
C GLU A 141 9.34 -65.54 1.15
#